data_AF-A0A9X0U298-F1
#
_entry.id   AF-A0A9X0U298-F1
#
_cell.length_a   1.000
_cell.length_b   1.000
_cell.length_c   1.000
_cell.angle_alpha   90.00
_cell.angle_beta   90.00
_cell.angle_gamma   90.00
#
_symmetry.space_group_name_H-M   'P 1'
#
loop_
_entity.id
_entity.type
_entity.pdbx_description
1 polymer ?
#
loop_
_entity_poly.entity_id
_entity_poly.type
_entity_poly.pdbx_seq_one_letter_code
_entity_poly.pdbx_strand_id
1 'polypeptide(L)'
;MLRRLLTVTVCLLIAVPGLAKNKAEKSVPDYILHAHTVAVIVDPGAGIDIEDPRANQVAQKDVETALLNWGRFQPVISTQQADMVIVVRKGHSRVVDQTVSDPRQNNRVGMIDPTQNGVSVGAQHGRQPDGTGSGMPDAADRDSAHPQAEVGTTEDTFLVYNGDSKQPLDSPVGWSYVAKGGLRSHNVPAVDEFKKAVAAGDKAAAAKHP
;
A
#
# COMPACT_ATOMS: atom_id res chain seq x y z
N MET A 1 -36.64 -72.40 20.52
CA MET A 1 -35.42 -72.90 21.17
C MET A 1 -34.23 -72.12 20.65
N LEU A 2 -33.34 -71.69 21.57
CA LEU A 2 -31.92 -71.31 21.37
C LEU A 2 -31.57 -70.35 20.21
N ARG A 3 -31.24 -69.07 20.47
CA ARG A 3 -30.06 -68.48 21.15
C ARG A 3 -28.94 -68.12 20.16
N ARG A 4 -28.55 -66.83 20.25
CA ARG A 4 -27.19 -66.27 20.08
C ARG A 4 -26.67 -66.20 18.63
N LEU A 5 -25.79 -65.28 18.24
CA LEU A 5 -25.29 -63.99 18.72
C LEU A 5 -24.23 -63.65 17.66
N LEU A 6 -24.33 -62.54 16.92
CA LEU A 6 -23.13 -61.82 16.50
C LEU A 6 -23.48 -60.39 16.09
N THR A 7 -22.67 -59.49 16.60
CA THR A 7 -22.87 -58.06 16.75
C THR A 7 -21.86 -57.32 15.86
N VAL A 8 -22.11 -56.03 15.61
CA VAL A 8 -21.18 -54.96 15.19
C VAL A 8 -20.74 -55.06 13.70
N THR A 9 -20.79 -54.02 12.86
CA THR A 9 -20.48 -52.60 13.11
C THR A 9 -21.16 -51.72 12.07
N VAL A 10 -22.02 -50.81 12.52
CA VAL A 10 -22.51 -49.67 11.73
C VAL A 10 -21.40 -48.63 11.72
N CYS A 11 -20.71 -48.46 10.60
CA CYS A 11 -19.87 -47.28 10.36
C CYS A 11 -20.81 -46.08 10.15
N LEU A 12 -21.19 -45.45 11.26
CA LEU A 12 -21.79 -44.13 11.27
C LEU A 12 -20.73 -43.16 10.74
N LEU A 13 -20.89 -42.74 9.49
CA LEU A 13 -20.13 -41.64 8.90
C LEU A 13 -20.51 -40.37 9.67
N ILE A 14 -19.74 -40.05 10.70
CA ILE A 14 -19.82 -38.76 11.37
C ILE A 14 -19.26 -37.75 10.36
N ALA A 15 -20.17 -37.08 9.65
CA ALA A 15 -19.85 -35.84 8.97
C ALA A 15 -19.45 -34.84 10.06
N VAL A 16 -18.15 -34.73 10.33
CA VAL A 16 -17.60 -33.64 11.11
C VAL A 16 -17.85 -32.37 10.28
N PRO A 17 -18.66 -31.40 10.75
CA PRO A 17 -18.53 -30.06 10.19
C PRO A 17 -17.12 -29.62 10.60
N GLY A 18 -16.19 -29.71 9.64
CA GLY A 18 -14.91 -29.07 9.78
C GLY A 18 -15.20 -27.61 10.08
N LEU A 19 -14.97 -27.19 11.33
CA LEU A 19 -14.69 -25.81 11.66
C LEU A 19 -13.46 -25.45 10.84
N ALA A 20 -13.70 -25.03 9.60
CA ALA A 20 -12.75 -24.29 8.83
C ALA A 20 -12.31 -23.18 9.77
N LYS A 21 -11.03 -23.22 10.13
CA LYS A 21 -10.36 -22.17 10.86
C LYS A 21 -10.46 -20.96 9.93
N ASN A 22 -11.57 -20.23 10.04
CA ASN A 22 -11.79 -18.99 9.34
C ASN A 22 -10.61 -18.13 9.74
N LYS A 23 -9.56 -18.09 8.90
CA LYS A 23 -8.77 -16.87 8.75
C LYS A 23 -9.86 -15.84 8.53
N ALA A 24 -10.13 -15.03 9.55
CA ALA A 24 -11.21 -14.05 9.50
C ALA A 24 -11.17 -13.47 8.09
N GLU A 25 -12.22 -13.71 7.29
CA GLU A 25 -12.39 -12.97 6.06
C GLU A 25 -12.15 -11.54 6.50
N LYS A 26 -11.10 -10.89 5.97
CA LYS A 26 -10.71 -9.55 6.38
C LYS A 26 -11.91 -8.67 6.05
N SER A 27 -12.82 -8.56 7.01
CA SER A 27 -14.06 -7.83 6.87
C SER A 27 -13.63 -6.40 6.65
N VAL A 28 -13.91 -5.93 5.45
CA VAL A 28 -13.58 -4.58 5.03
C VAL A 28 -14.36 -3.62 5.94
N PRO A 29 -13.70 -2.66 6.61
CA PRO A 29 -14.40 -1.67 7.44
C PRO A 29 -15.38 -0.81 6.64
N ASP A 30 -16.40 -0.29 7.31
CA ASP A 30 -17.48 0.49 6.69
C ASP A 30 -16.97 1.71 5.90
N TYR A 31 -15.90 2.37 6.37
CA TYR A 31 -15.34 3.53 5.65
C TYR A 31 -14.85 3.16 4.25
N ILE A 32 -14.35 1.93 4.04
CA ILE A 32 -13.94 1.48 2.71
C ILE A 32 -15.16 1.19 1.82
N LEU A 33 -16.22 0.63 2.41
CA LEU A 33 -17.46 0.33 1.68
C LEU A 33 -18.19 1.61 1.24
N HIS A 34 -18.07 2.69 2.01
CA HIS A 34 -18.73 3.97 1.71
C HIS A 34 -17.80 5.00 1.04
N ALA A 35 -16.52 4.69 0.86
CA ALA A 35 -15.57 5.59 0.21
C ALA A 35 -15.97 5.88 -1.24
N HIS A 36 -15.78 7.14 -1.65
CA HIS A 36 -15.96 7.65 -3.00
C HIS A 36 -14.63 8.12 -3.57
N THR A 37 -13.81 8.79 -2.76
CA THR A 37 -12.50 9.31 -3.19
C THR A 37 -11.35 8.49 -2.60
N VAL A 38 -10.28 8.36 -3.38
CA VAL A 38 -9.09 7.60 -2.94
C VAL A 38 -7.81 8.32 -3.35
N ALA A 39 -6.89 8.50 -2.40
CA ALA A 39 -5.54 8.94 -2.69
C ALA A 39 -4.59 7.74 -2.66
N VAL A 40 -3.68 7.64 -3.62
CA VAL A 40 -2.64 6.61 -3.65
C VAL A 40 -1.30 7.30 -3.43
N ILE A 41 -0.54 6.84 -2.44
CA ILE A 41 0.80 7.36 -2.13
C ILE A 41 1.81 6.23 -2.03
N VAL A 42 3.06 6.55 -2.29
CA VAL A 42 4.19 5.68 -1.94
C VAL A 42 4.39 5.75 -0.42
N ASP A 43 4.64 4.60 0.20
CA ASP A 43 5.04 4.51 1.61
C ASP A 43 6.17 5.52 1.90
N PRO A 44 5.97 6.49 2.81
CA PRO A 44 6.99 7.49 3.15
C PRO A 44 8.28 6.88 3.70
N GLY A 45 8.21 5.65 4.24
CA GLY A 45 9.36 4.88 4.69
C GLY A 45 9.93 3.94 3.63
N ALA A 46 9.45 3.98 2.38
CA ALA A 46 10.02 3.18 1.31
C ALA A 46 11.34 3.80 0.81
N GLY A 47 12.40 3.01 0.86
CA GLY A 47 13.61 3.31 0.10
C GLY A 47 13.39 3.29 -1.42
N ILE A 48 14.24 4.04 -2.13
CA ILE A 48 14.39 3.99 -3.59
C ILE A 48 15.34 2.84 -3.95
N ASP A 49 14.89 1.92 -4.81
CA ASP A 49 15.72 0.86 -5.41
C ASP A 49 16.74 1.48 -6.38
N ILE A 50 18.02 1.13 -6.26
CA ILE A 50 19.09 1.67 -7.11
C ILE A 50 18.98 1.18 -8.56
N GLU A 51 18.54 -0.06 -8.76
CA GLU A 51 18.43 -0.69 -10.08
C GLU A 51 17.15 -0.25 -10.81
N ASP A 52 16.07 0.03 -10.05
CA ASP A 52 14.85 0.64 -10.57
C ASP A 52 14.36 1.80 -9.68
N PRO A 53 14.95 3.00 -9.81
CA PRO A 53 14.59 4.16 -8.99
C PRO A 53 13.13 4.63 -9.15
N ARG A 54 12.44 4.13 -10.17
CA ARG A 54 11.06 4.53 -10.49
C ARG A 54 10.04 3.48 -10.10
N ALA A 55 10.46 2.34 -9.53
CA ALA A 55 9.59 1.21 -9.25
C ALA A 55 8.36 1.59 -8.40
N ASN A 56 8.57 2.36 -7.32
CA ASN A 56 7.48 2.84 -6.46
C ASN A 56 6.52 3.78 -7.20
N GLN A 57 7.04 4.72 -8.01
CA GLN A 57 6.23 5.67 -8.78
C GLN A 57 5.40 4.97 -9.88
N VAL A 58 6.00 3.99 -10.55
CA VAL A 58 5.30 3.17 -11.56
C VAL A 58 4.19 2.37 -10.89
N ALA A 59 4.49 1.73 -9.75
CA ALA A 59 3.48 0.99 -8.98
C ALA A 59 2.32 1.89 -8.52
N GLN A 60 2.60 3.11 -8.02
CA GLN A 60 1.58 4.09 -7.67
C GLN A 60 0.68 4.41 -8.87
N LYS A 61 1.28 4.74 -10.03
CA LYS A 61 0.54 5.07 -11.25
C LYS A 61 -0.29 3.89 -11.78
N ASP A 62 0.24 2.68 -11.70
CA ASP A 62 -0.46 1.47 -12.14
C ASP A 62 -1.67 1.18 -11.24
N VAL A 63 -1.52 1.36 -9.92
CA VAL A 63 -2.63 1.25 -8.96
C VAL A 63 -3.68 2.33 -9.23
N GLU A 64 -3.29 3.59 -9.42
CA GLU A 64 -4.22 4.67 -9.78
C GLU A 64 -5.00 4.35 -11.05
N THR A 65 -4.30 3.84 -12.07
CA THR A 65 -4.92 3.46 -13.35
C THR A 65 -5.87 2.29 -13.17
N ALA A 66 -5.50 1.28 -12.37
CA ALA A 66 -6.34 0.13 -12.09
C ALA A 66 -7.61 0.51 -11.29
N LEU A 67 -7.49 1.44 -10.34
CA LEU A 67 -8.63 1.99 -9.59
C LEU A 67 -9.54 2.84 -10.49
N LEU A 68 -8.95 3.67 -11.35
CA LEU A 68 -9.69 4.46 -12.34
C LEU A 68 -10.48 3.55 -13.30
N ASN A 69 -9.84 2.50 -13.83
CA ASN A 69 -10.47 1.53 -14.72
C ASN A 69 -11.57 0.73 -14.03
N TRP A 70 -11.46 0.50 -12.73
CA TRP A 70 -12.53 -0.12 -11.96
C TRP A 70 -13.74 0.81 -11.85
N GLY A 71 -13.52 2.13 -11.69
CA GLY A 71 -14.59 3.12 -11.67
C GLY A 71 -15.44 3.14 -10.39
N ARG A 72 -15.09 2.34 -9.38
CA ARG A 72 -15.75 2.34 -8.06
C ARG A 72 -15.36 3.53 -7.19
N PHE A 73 -14.14 4.01 -7.34
CA PHE A 73 -13.58 5.14 -6.60
C PHE A 73 -13.09 6.19 -7.58
N GLN A 74 -13.12 7.45 -7.18
CA GLN A 74 -12.52 8.58 -7.88
C GLN A 74 -11.11 8.82 -7.31
N PRO A 75 -10.04 8.53 -8.08
CA PRO A 75 -8.69 8.85 -7.64
C PRO A 75 -8.54 10.37 -7.49
N VAL A 76 -7.99 10.80 -6.35
CA VAL A 76 -7.64 12.18 -6.05
C VAL A 76 -6.15 12.27 -5.73
N ILE A 77 -5.57 13.44 -5.99
CA ILE A 77 -4.14 13.65 -5.81
C ILE A 77 -3.80 13.94 -4.35
N SER A 78 -4.67 14.66 -3.64
CA SER A 78 -4.47 15.05 -2.25
C SER A 78 -5.08 14.03 -1.29
N THR A 79 -4.31 13.62 -0.29
CA THR A 79 -4.80 12.77 0.81
C THR A 79 -5.84 13.48 1.67
N GLN A 80 -5.85 14.82 1.71
CA GLN A 80 -6.80 15.61 2.51
C GLN A 80 -8.24 15.56 1.97
N GLN A 81 -8.41 15.19 0.70
CA GLN A 81 -9.71 15.13 0.02
C GLN A 81 -10.18 13.69 -0.18
N ALA A 82 -9.39 12.72 0.32
CA ALA A 82 -9.63 11.31 0.11
C ALA A 82 -10.36 10.71 1.31
N ASP A 83 -11.46 9.99 1.06
CA ASP A 83 -12.13 9.18 2.09
C ASP A 83 -11.21 8.01 2.54
N MET A 84 -10.29 7.61 1.66
CA MET A 84 -9.38 6.51 1.86
C MET A 84 -7.99 6.82 1.30
N VAL A 85 -6.95 6.44 2.03
CA VAL A 85 -5.56 6.52 1.56
C VAL A 85 -5.02 5.10 1.35
N ILE A 86 -4.57 4.84 0.13
CA ILE A 86 -3.85 3.62 -0.24
C ILE A 86 -2.36 3.92 -0.22
N VAL A 87 -1.62 3.17 0.58
CA VAL A 87 -0.17 3.24 0.66
C VAL A 87 0.42 2.04 -0.06
N VAL A 88 1.33 2.30 -0.99
CA VAL A 88 1.99 1.27 -1.80
C VAL A 88 3.50 1.27 -1.59
N ARG A 89 4.10 0.08 -1.59
CA ARG A 89 5.55 -0.09 -1.62
C ARG A 89 5.91 -1.24 -2.55
N LYS A 90 6.82 -0.99 -3.50
CA LYS A 90 7.37 -2.07 -4.32
C LYS A 90 8.36 -2.88 -3.47
N GLY A 91 8.25 -4.20 -3.55
CA GLY A 91 9.24 -5.11 -3.01
C GLY A 91 10.51 -5.09 -3.85
N HIS A 92 11.63 -5.35 -3.18
CA HIS A 92 12.95 -5.32 -3.79
C HIS A 92 13.29 -6.66 -4.45
N SER A 93 14.17 -6.61 -5.45
CA SER A 93 14.65 -7.80 -6.16
C SER A 93 15.58 -8.65 -5.29
N ARG A 94 16.18 -8.08 -4.24
CA ARG A 94 17.15 -8.72 -3.33
C ARG A 94 16.76 -8.51 -1.87
N VAL A 95 17.21 -9.43 -1.01
CA VAL A 95 16.96 -9.41 0.45
C VAL A 95 17.83 -8.36 1.16
N VAL A 96 18.93 -7.97 0.53
CA VAL A 96 19.77 -6.84 0.94
C VAL A 96 19.88 -5.94 -0.28
N ASP A 97 19.26 -4.78 -0.20
CA ASP A 97 19.37 -3.74 -1.22
C ASP A 97 19.88 -2.46 -0.56
N GLN A 98 20.73 -1.74 -1.27
CA GLN A 98 21.07 -0.39 -0.84
C GLN A 98 19.95 0.50 -1.33
N THR A 99 19.20 1.10 -0.42
CA THR A 99 18.14 2.02 -0.78
C THR A 99 18.52 3.43 -0.37
N VAL A 100 17.97 4.41 -1.08
CA VAL A 100 18.07 5.81 -0.68
C VAL A 100 16.71 6.22 -0.17
N SER A 101 16.62 6.59 1.11
CA SER A 101 15.41 7.20 1.63
C SER A 101 15.24 8.57 1.00
N ASP A 102 14.09 8.78 0.37
CA ASP A 102 13.71 10.08 -0.18
C ASP A 102 12.26 10.40 0.20
N PRO A 103 12.03 11.37 1.11
CA PRO A 103 10.68 11.78 1.50
C PRO A 103 9.92 12.46 0.35
N ARG A 104 10.59 12.84 -0.75
CA ARG A 104 9.99 13.53 -1.89
C ARG A 104 9.40 12.59 -2.93
N GLN A 105 9.37 11.27 -2.70
CA GLN A 105 8.80 10.30 -3.64
C GLN A 105 7.32 10.56 -3.97
N ASN A 106 6.60 11.24 -3.08
CA ASN A 106 5.20 11.63 -3.28
C ASN A 106 5.04 13.00 -3.98
N ASN A 107 6.11 13.77 -4.21
CA ASN A 107 6.04 15.07 -4.88
C ASN A 107 5.89 14.89 -6.38
N ARG A 108 4.72 15.25 -6.93
CA ARG A 108 4.51 15.32 -8.38
C ARG A 108 5.15 16.59 -8.94
N VAL A 109 6.00 16.44 -9.96
CA VAL A 109 6.65 17.56 -10.65
C VAL A 109 5.58 18.56 -11.12
N GLY A 110 5.65 19.80 -10.62
CA GLY A 110 4.70 20.88 -10.94
C GLY A 110 3.62 21.16 -9.89
N MET A 111 3.60 20.45 -8.75
CA MET A 111 2.72 20.77 -7.62
C MET A 111 3.49 21.51 -6.53
N ILE A 112 2.96 22.66 -6.09
CA ILE A 112 3.37 23.30 -4.85
C ILE A 112 2.69 22.52 -3.73
N ASP A 113 3.47 21.76 -2.97
CA ASP A 113 3.03 21.18 -1.70
C ASP A 113 2.90 22.33 -0.68
N PRO A 114 1.68 22.71 -0.22
CA PRO A 114 1.52 23.78 0.75
C PRO A 114 1.94 23.35 2.17
N THR A 115 2.34 22.09 2.36
CA THR A 115 2.78 21.54 3.66
C THR A 115 4.29 21.68 3.90
N GLN A 116 5.07 22.10 2.89
CA GLN A 116 6.49 22.41 3.06
C GLN A 116 6.82 23.82 2.57
N ASN A 117 7.15 24.70 3.51
CA ASN A 117 7.74 26.02 3.25
C ASN A 117 9.17 25.85 2.72
N GLY A 118 9.33 25.38 1.47
CA GLY A 118 10.63 25.14 0.86
C GLY A 118 10.54 25.14 -0.66
N VAL A 119 10.62 26.32 -1.26
CA VAL A 119 10.79 26.50 -2.70
C VAL A 119 12.06 25.77 -3.15
N SER A 120 11.92 24.60 -3.76
CA SER A 120 13.04 23.88 -4.40
C SER A 120 13.05 24.19 -5.89
N VAL A 121 13.71 25.30 -6.27
CA VAL A 121 14.03 25.61 -7.67
C VAL A 121 15.27 24.80 -8.05
N GLY A 122 15.06 23.71 -8.79
CA GLY A 122 16.13 22.95 -9.41
C GLY A 122 16.72 23.69 -10.61
N ALA A 123 17.69 24.57 -10.38
CA ALA A 123 18.56 25.09 -11.43
C ALA A 123 19.79 24.18 -11.55
N GLN A 124 19.78 23.28 -12.54
CA GLN A 124 20.98 22.62 -13.03
C GLN A 124 21.95 23.71 -13.52
N HIS A 125 23.13 23.83 -12.92
CA HIS A 125 24.21 24.66 -13.46
C HIS A 125 25.42 23.79 -13.79
N GLY A 126 25.86 23.89 -15.04
CA GLY A 126 27.02 23.20 -15.58
C GLY A 126 28.34 23.63 -14.93
N ARG A 127 29.32 22.75 -15.07
CA ARG A 127 30.69 22.80 -14.54
C ARG A 127 31.51 23.94 -15.17
N GLN A 128 32.22 24.74 -14.35
CA GLN A 128 33.58 25.30 -14.62
C GLN A 128 34.19 25.92 -13.33
N PRO A 129 35.53 26.13 -13.24
CA PRO A 129 36.32 25.91 -12.02
C PRO A 129 36.88 27.17 -11.35
N ASP A 130 37.40 26.95 -10.13
CA ASP A 130 38.36 27.70 -9.31
C ASP A 130 38.13 29.19 -8.99
N GLY A 131 38.09 29.49 -7.69
CA GLY A 131 38.21 30.85 -7.16
C GLY A 131 37.93 30.95 -5.66
N THR A 132 38.97 31.14 -4.88
CA THR A 132 39.01 31.41 -3.43
C THR A 132 38.04 32.51 -2.95
N GLY A 133 37.41 32.34 -1.78
CA GLY A 133 36.79 33.47 -1.06
C GLY A 133 35.83 33.09 0.06
N SER A 134 36.24 33.37 1.29
CA SER A 134 35.59 33.10 2.58
C SER A 134 34.28 33.88 2.80
N GLY A 135 33.29 33.29 3.51
CA GLY A 135 32.30 34.07 4.28
C GLY A 135 30.94 33.42 4.58
N MET A 136 30.61 33.35 5.89
CA MET A 136 29.27 33.26 6.51
C MET A 136 28.61 31.83 6.61
N PRO A 137 27.64 31.61 7.53
CA PRO A 137 27.74 30.62 8.61
C PRO A 137 26.80 29.42 8.37
N ASP A 138 27.26 28.23 8.74
CA ASP A 138 26.49 26.98 8.62
C ASP A 138 25.24 26.98 9.48
N ALA A 139 24.11 27.30 8.86
CA ALA A 139 22.76 27.00 9.34
C ALA A 139 21.98 26.33 8.21
N ALA A 140 22.20 25.01 8.04
CA ALA A 140 21.26 24.13 7.35
C ALA A 140 21.51 22.68 7.79
N ASP A 141 20.85 22.33 8.89
CA ASP A 141 20.51 20.97 9.29
C ASP A 141 19.79 20.25 8.13
N ARG A 142 20.23 19.01 7.86
CA ARG A 142 19.41 17.81 7.61
C ARG A 142 18.36 17.87 6.49
N ASP A 143 18.77 17.50 5.27
CA ASP A 143 17.92 16.74 4.34
C ASP A 143 18.73 16.19 3.14
N SER A 144 19.94 15.71 3.40
CA SER A 144 20.70 14.96 2.40
C SER A 144 20.11 13.56 2.27
N ALA A 145 19.83 13.13 1.04
CA ALA A 145 19.57 11.73 0.72
C ALA A 145 20.76 10.88 1.21
N HIS A 146 20.56 10.07 2.26
CA HIS A 146 21.61 9.21 2.79
C HIS A 146 21.39 7.78 2.30
N PRO A 147 22.44 7.10 1.79
CA PRO A 147 22.38 5.67 1.52
C PRO A 147 22.04 4.93 2.82
N GLN A 148 20.95 4.17 2.82
CA GLN A 148 20.57 3.31 3.92
C GLN A 148 20.60 1.85 3.44
N ALA A 149 21.18 0.96 4.24
CA ALA A 149 21.05 -0.47 4.01
C ALA A 149 19.71 -0.90 4.60
N GLU A 150 18.69 -1.07 3.76
CA GLU A 150 17.44 -1.68 4.16
C GLU A 150 17.52 -3.18 3.92
N VAL A 151 17.13 -3.97 4.93
CA VAL A 151 16.74 -5.36 4.69
C VAL A 151 15.38 -5.29 3.98
N GLY A 152 15.44 -5.15 2.66
CA GLY A 152 14.26 -4.93 1.82
C GLY A 152 13.32 -6.12 1.89
N THR A 153 12.05 -5.86 2.17
CA THR A 153 11.01 -6.88 1.97
C THR A 153 10.92 -7.16 0.47
N THR A 154 11.09 -8.42 0.06
CA THR A 154 10.97 -8.83 -1.36
C THR A 154 9.53 -8.80 -1.88
N GLU A 155 8.57 -8.44 -1.03
CA GLU A 155 7.15 -8.46 -1.31
C GLU A 155 6.64 -7.04 -1.54
N ASP A 156 5.70 -6.90 -2.46
CA ASP A 156 5.00 -5.65 -2.66
C ASP A 156 3.93 -5.50 -1.57
N THR A 157 3.71 -4.29 -1.09
CA THR A 157 2.68 -3.99 -0.09
C THR A 157 1.62 -3.04 -0.65
N PHE A 158 0.37 -3.31 -0.31
CA PHE A 158 -0.78 -2.48 -0.57
C PHE A 158 -1.57 -2.39 0.73
N LEU A 159 -1.59 -1.21 1.34
CA LEU A 159 -2.22 -0.95 2.62
C LEU A 159 -3.30 0.10 2.47
N VAL A 160 -4.42 -0.09 3.17
CA VAL A 160 -5.58 0.78 3.08
C VAL A 160 -5.86 1.39 4.44
N TYR A 161 -5.91 2.71 4.48
CA TYR A 161 -6.12 3.52 5.67
C TYR A 161 -7.35 4.41 5.54
N ASN A 162 -7.92 4.79 6.69
CA ASN A 162 -9.00 5.76 6.78
C ASN A 162 -8.48 7.18 6.48
N GLY A 163 -9.01 7.81 5.43
CA GLY A 163 -8.63 9.15 5.01
C GLY A 163 -9.21 10.28 5.87
N ASP A 164 -10.29 10.04 6.61
CA ASP A 164 -10.94 11.03 7.49
C ASP A 164 -10.11 11.37 8.74
N SER A 165 -9.08 10.57 9.04
CA SER A 165 -8.22 10.83 10.18
C SER A 165 -7.20 11.94 9.88
N LYS A 166 -6.83 12.71 10.91
CA LYS A 166 -5.84 13.79 10.77
C LYS A 166 -4.48 13.30 10.27
N GLN A 167 -4.14 12.05 10.59
CA GLN A 167 -2.93 11.35 10.16
C GLN A 167 -3.32 9.94 9.72
N PRO A 168 -3.70 9.74 8.44
CA PRO A 168 -4.16 8.45 7.91
C PRO A 168 -3.23 7.29 8.21
N LEU A 169 -1.92 7.51 8.12
CA LEU A 169 -0.91 6.46 8.28
C LEU A 169 -0.69 6.04 9.74
N ASP A 170 -1.12 6.87 10.71
CA ASP A 170 -1.07 6.53 12.13
C ASP A 170 -2.34 5.76 12.59
N SER A 171 -3.35 5.68 11.71
CA SER A 171 -4.57 4.93 11.97
C SER A 171 -4.39 3.43 11.71
N PRO A 172 -5.22 2.56 12.31
CA PRO A 172 -5.22 1.13 12.01
C PRO A 172 -5.46 0.85 10.52
N VAL A 173 -4.68 -0.07 9.97
CA VAL A 173 -4.87 -0.57 8.60
C VAL A 173 -6.22 -1.27 8.50
N GLY A 174 -7.13 -0.77 7.67
CA GLY A 174 -8.43 -1.42 7.46
C GLY A 174 -8.37 -2.61 6.51
N TRP A 175 -7.46 -2.57 5.55
CA TRP A 175 -7.22 -3.70 4.67
C TRP A 175 -5.77 -3.72 4.18
N SER A 176 -5.24 -4.91 3.95
CA SER A 176 -3.87 -5.05 3.42
C SER A 176 -3.70 -6.28 2.55
N TYR A 177 -2.82 -6.13 1.57
CA TYR A 177 -2.32 -7.18 0.71
C TYR A 177 -0.80 -7.07 0.63
N VAL A 178 -0.12 -8.19 0.90
CA VAL A 178 1.35 -8.29 0.85
C VAL A 178 1.69 -9.55 0.08
N ALA A 179 2.34 -9.40 -1.07
CA ALA A 179 2.76 -10.51 -1.91
C ALA A 179 3.82 -10.08 -2.92
N LYS A 180 4.66 -11.04 -3.33
CA LYS A 180 5.57 -10.83 -4.47
C LYS A 180 4.79 -10.51 -5.74
N GLY A 181 5.13 -9.41 -6.40
CA GLY A 181 4.47 -8.99 -7.64
C GLY A 181 3.02 -8.53 -7.46
N GLY A 182 2.59 -8.23 -6.22
CA GLY A 182 1.27 -7.70 -5.93
C GLY A 182 0.96 -6.36 -6.60
N LEU A 183 2.00 -5.60 -6.95
CA LEU A 183 1.92 -4.31 -7.65
C LEU A 183 2.51 -4.39 -9.07
N ARG A 184 2.58 -5.59 -9.66
CA ARG A 184 3.09 -5.76 -11.02
C ARG A 184 2.18 -5.05 -12.02
N SER A 185 2.81 -4.33 -12.96
CA SER A 185 2.13 -3.57 -14.01
C SER A 185 1.11 -4.38 -14.81
N HIS A 186 0.13 -3.65 -15.35
CA HIS A 186 -1.03 -4.11 -16.13
C HIS A 186 -2.12 -4.82 -15.34
N ASN A 187 -1.79 -5.78 -14.48
CA ASN A 187 -2.81 -6.59 -13.78
C ASN A 187 -3.00 -6.19 -12.31
N VAL A 188 -2.02 -5.52 -11.68
CA VAL A 188 -2.03 -5.05 -10.29
C VAL A 188 -2.82 -5.99 -9.34
N PRO A 189 -2.34 -7.22 -9.07
CA PRO A 189 -3.09 -8.24 -8.33
C PRO A 189 -3.67 -7.77 -7.00
N ALA A 190 -2.99 -6.85 -6.31
CA ALA A 190 -3.49 -6.26 -5.07
C ALA A 190 -4.84 -5.55 -5.25
N VAL A 191 -5.04 -4.85 -6.37
CA VAL A 191 -6.31 -4.17 -6.67
C VAL A 191 -7.42 -5.19 -6.96
N ASP A 192 -7.10 -6.30 -7.62
CA ASP A 192 -8.10 -7.36 -7.87
C ASP A 192 -8.53 -8.09 -6.60
N GLU A 193 -7.61 -8.34 -5.68
CA GLU A 193 -7.97 -8.88 -4.36
C GLU A 193 -8.75 -7.87 -3.53
N PHE A 194 -8.42 -6.57 -3.65
CA PHE A 194 -9.17 -5.51 -3.00
C PHE A 194 -10.60 -5.41 -3.54
N LYS A 195 -10.79 -5.51 -4.86
CA LYS A 195 -12.12 -5.60 -5.51
C LYS A 195 -12.97 -6.70 -4.91
N LYS A 196 -12.40 -7.90 -4.78
CA LYS A 196 -13.10 -9.06 -4.19
C LYS A 196 -13.49 -8.80 -2.75
N ALA A 197 -12.58 -8.21 -1.96
CA ALA A 197 -12.83 -7.89 -0.56
C ALA A 197 -13.97 -6.87 -0.40
N VAL A 198 -13.98 -5.80 -1.20
CA VAL A 198 -15.06 -4.80 -1.20
C VAL A 198 -16.39 -5.43 -1.61
N ALA A 199 -16.43 -6.21 -2.70
CA ALA A 199 -17.66 -6.88 -3.14
C ALA A 199 -18.22 -7.88 -2.11
N ALA A 200 -17.33 -8.60 -1.41
CA ALA A 200 -17.74 -9.47 -0.30
C ALA A 200 -18.31 -8.65 0.87
N GLY A 201 -17.69 -7.52 1.20
CA GLY A 201 -18.16 -6.57 2.22
C GLY A 201 -19.53 -6.00 1.89
N ASP A 202 -19.74 -5.52 0.67
CA ASP A 202 -21.03 -4.99 0.19
C ASP A 202 -22.14 -6.03 0.31
N LYS A 203 -21.87 -7.28 -0.11
CA LYS A 203 -22.81 -8.39 0.01
C LYS A 203 -23.16 -8.69 1.47
N ALA A 204 -22.16 -8.66 2.35
CA ALA A 204 -22.35 -8.90 3.78
C ALA A 204 -23.12 -7.76 4.47
N ALA A 205 -22.92 -6.51 4.04
CA ALA A 205 -23.66 -5.34 4.52
C ALA A 205 -25.14 -5.40 4.10
N ALA A 206 -25.41 -5.73 2.83
CA ALA A 206 -26.78 -5.87 2.32
C ALA A 206 -27.58 -6.98 3.03
N ALA A 207 -26.93 -8.09 3.39
CA ALA A 207 -27.58 -9.18 4.13
C ALA A 207 -27.97 -8.82 5.58
N LYS A 208 -27.38 -7.76 6.15
CA LYS A 208 -27.66 -7.28 7.52
C LYS A 208 -28.77 -6.21 7.56
N HIS A 209 -29.06 -5.56 6.43
CA HIS A 209 -30.09 -4.53 6.30
C HIS A 209 -31.09 -4.89 5.18
N PRO A 210 -31.94 -5.93 5.38
CA PRO A 210 -32.94 -6.36 4.40
C PRO A 210 -34.10 -5.37 4.23
#